data_AF-A0A1J8Q9L4-F1
#
_entry.id   AF-A0A1J8Q9L4-F1
#
_cell.length_a   1.000
_cell.length_b   1.000
_cell.length_c   1.000
_cell.angle_alpha   90.00
_cell.angle_beta   90.00
_cell.angle_gamma   90.00
#
_symmetry.space_group_name_H-M   'P 1'
#
loop_
_entity.id
_entity.type
_entity.pdbx_description
1 polymer ?
#
loop_
_entity_poly.entity_id
_entity_poly.type
_entity_poly.pdbx_seq_one_letter_code
_entity_poly.pdbx_strand_id
1 'polypeptide(L)'
;MPSNTIQSGNAWQGFSKIQHIFIFGDSFSSVRWDYQASPHPSLKSPLGVTFPGVTYAEPGKPNWVGHLVKSRPPETIVIYDYARGSDFVSSLERQIIYQYLPNVARKPSSAQWDSNDTLFTTWIGINDLALIDDSDGVYNTLRGLFRYQERLYASGARNFLLFDLPPIHRSPSARDDTDTVLQQYYTWNLTLEQELRKWASTHPDITAFLFSSWDSFSRVLDDPSAFGFDPSDIFQAGGAIWVDRLRPTSAMHRVIADDVISFLESQSPLVTTGHPDFSKNRACNAV
;
A
#
# COMPACT_ATOMS: atom_id res chain seq x y z
N MET A 1 3.10 -15.45 -4.11
CA MET A 1 3.80 -15.08 -2.86
C MET A 1 2.73 -14.54 -1.95
N PRO A 2 2.48 -15.08 -0.75
CA PRO A 2 1.42 -14.56 0.11
C PRO A 2 1.83 -13.23 0.77
N SER A 3 0.85 -12.43 1.20
CA SER A 3 1.09 -11.25 2.05
C SER A 3 1.85 -11.65 3.32
N ASN A 4 2.75 -10.78 3.79
CA ASN A 4 3.64 -11.09 4.90
C ASN A 4 3.93 -9.86 5.78
N THR A 5 4.07 -10.11 7.09
CA THR A 5 4.59 -9.13 8.04
C THR A 5 6.09 -9.33 8.16
N ILE A 6 6.86 -8.37 7.64
CA ILE A 6 8.31 -8.42 7.63
C ILE A 6 8.89 -8.13 9.01
N GLN A 7 8.31 -7.14 9.68
CA GLN A 7 8.68 -6.73 11.02
C GLN A 7 7.49 -6.05 11.68
N SER A 8 7.33 -6.23 13.00
CA SER A 8 6.38 -5.48 13.80
C SER A 8 7.14 -4.52 14.71
N GLY A 9 6.69 -3.28 14.79
CA GLY A 9 7.18 -2.24 15.68
C GLY A 9 6.11 -1.80 16.68
N ASN A 10 6.52 -1.09 17.72
CA ASN A 10 5.61 -0.66 18.80
C ASN A 10 4.57 0.37 18.35
N ALA A 11 4.78 1.02 17.20
CA ALA A 11 3.82 1.98 16.66
C ALA A 11 2.56 1.32 16.09
N TRP A 12 2.58 0.02 15.80
CA TRP A 12 1.38 -0.67 15.30
C TRP A 12 0.44 -0.99 16.46
N GLN A 13 -0.66 -0.24 16.52
CA GLN A 13 -1.71 -0.41 17.53
C GLN A 13 -2.93 -1.18 17.00
N GLY A 14 -2.77 -1.85 15.85
CA GLY A 14 -3.84 -2.60 15.17
C GLY A 14 -4.61 -1.73 14.16
N PHE A 15 -5.16 -2.36 13.13
CA PHE A 15 -5.80 -1.63 12.02
C PHE A 15 -7.01 -0.78 12.44
N SER A 16 -7.72 -1.19 13.49
CA SER A 16 -8.85 -0.44 14.05
C SER A 16 -8.44 0.90 14.66
N LYS A 17 -7.15 1.09 15.00
CA LYS A 17 -6.60 2.36 15.52
C LYS A 17 -6.11 3.31 14.44
N ILE A 18 -5.97 2.85 13.21
CA ILE A 18 -5.54 3.70 12.09
C ILE A 18 -6.64 4.71 11.74
N GLN A 19 -6.29 5.99 11.82
CA GLN A 19 -7.14 7.15 11.47
C GLN A 19 -6.61 7.90 10.24
N HIS A 20 -5.30 7.81 9.97
CA HIS A 20 -4.66 8.46 8.84
C HIS A 20 -4.02 7.43 7.92
N ILE A 21 -4.26 7.55 6.61
CA ILE A 21 -3.49 6.81 5.60
C ILE A 21 -2.88 7.79 4.62
N PHE A 22 -1.56 7.70 4.44
CA PHE A 22 -0.84 8.39 3.37
C PHE A 22 -0.55 7.38 2.27
N ILE A 23 -1.02 7.66 1.05
CA ILE A 23 -0.84 6.76 -0.10
C ILE A 23 0.08 7.42 -1.12
N PHE A 24 1.09 6.66 -1.53
CA PHE A 24 2.01 6.99 -2.61
C PHE A 24 1.95 5.90 -3.66
N GLY A 25 1.98 6.27 -4.93
CA GLY A 25 1.79 5.26 -5.97
C GLY A 25 1.42 5.79 -7.33
N ASP A 26 0.82 4.90 -8.11
CA ASP A 26 0.47 5.15 -9.50
C ASP A 26 -1.06 5.12 -9.77
N SER A 27 -1.45 4.70 -10.97
CA SER A 27 -2.84 4.59 -11.42
C SER A 27 -3.66 3.60 -10.61
N PHE A 28 -3.04 2.60 -9.98
CA PHE A 28 -3.74 1.58 -9.20
C PHE A 28 -4.36 2.16 -7.92
N SER A 29 -3.80 3.27 -7.40
CA SER A 29 -4.26 3.89 -6.15
C SER A 29 -4.90 5.26 -6.33
N SER A 30 -4.57 5.98 -7.40
CA SER A 30 -4.99 7.38 -7.58
C SER A 30 -6.50 7.60 -7.55
N VAL A 31 -6.94 8.51 -6.66
CA VAL A 31 -8.26 9.15 -6.66
C VAL A 31 -8.23 10.57 -7.23
N ARG A 32 -7.06 11.00 -7.73
CA ARG A 32 -6.73 12.35 -8.23
C ARG A 32 -6.97 13.48 -7.21
N TRP A 33 -6.74 13.22 -5.93
CA TRP A 33 -6.65 14.29 -4.93
C TRP A 33 -5.46 15.20 -5.22
N ASP A 34 -5.69 16.51 -5.18
CA ASP A 34 -4.68 17.52 -5.44
C ASP A 34 -4.33 18.30 -4.18
N TYR A 35 -3.08 18.18 -3.72
CA TYR A 35 -2.64 18.77 -2.46
C TYR A 35 -2.72 20.31 -2.41
N GLN A 36 -2.83 20.99 -3.56
CA GLN A 36 -2.99 22.44 -3.64
C GLN A 36 -4.43 22.86 -3.95
N ALA A 37 -5.11 22.13 -4.84
CA ALA A 37 -6.41 22.53 -5.36
C ALA A 37 -7.59 21.83 -4.69
N SER A 38 -7.40 20.66 -4.08
CA SER A 38 -8.46 19.91 -3.41
C SER A 38 -8.54 20.29 -1.93
N PRO A 39 -9.73 20.26 -1.31
CA PRO A 39 -9.86 20.33 0.13
C PRO A 39 -9.01 19.27 0.83
N HIS A 40 -8.48 19.59 2.01
CA HIS A 40 -7.86 18.57 2.86
C HIS A 40 -8.89 17.47 3.18
N PRO A 41 -8.49 16.18 3.13
CA PRO A 41 -9.25 15.07 3.69
C PRO A 41 -9.74 15.38 5.10
N SER A 42 -10.99 15.05 5.38
CA SER A 42 -11.63 15.22 6.69
C SER A 42 -12.56 14.04 6.95
N LEU A 43 -12.99 13.84 8.20
CA LEU A 43 -13.86 12.71 8.55
C LEU A 43 -15.17 12.67 7.73
N LYS A 44 -15.69 13.84 7.33
CA LYS A 44 -16.89 13.98 6.47
C LYS A 44 -16.61 13.80 4.98
N SER A 45 -15.37 14.02 4.56
CA SER A 45 -14.91 13.89 3.17
C SER A 45 -13.53 13.21 3.18
N PRO A 46 -13.48 11.89 3.44
CA PRO A 46 -12.25 11.17 3.80
C PRO A 46 -11.20 11.13 2.68
N LEU A 47 -11.57 11.42 1.43
CA LEU A 47 -10.66 11.49 0.29
C LEU A 47 -10.31 12.93 -0.13
N GLY A 48 -10.91 13.95 0.51
CA GLY A 48 -10.74 15.35 0.08
C GLY A 48 -11.29 15.67 -1.33
N VAL A 49 -11.99 14.74 -1.97
CA VAL A 49 -12.66 14.88 -3.27
C VAL A 49 -14.06 14.30 -3.20
N THR A 50 -14.94 14.70 -4.13
CA THR A 50 -16.25 14.05 -4.28
C THR A 50 -16.06 12.56 -4.53
N PHE A 51 -16.61 11.72 -3.66
CA PHE A 51 -16.51 10.27 -3.77
C PHE A 51 -16.99 9.77 -5.16
N PRO A 52 -16.28 8.82 -5.81
CA PRO A 52 -15.09 8.11 -5.35
C PRO A 52 -13.75 8.78 -5.70
N GLY A 53 -13.77 10.03 -6.14
CA GLY A 53 -12.67 10.66 -6.87
C GLY A 53 -12.68 10.27 -8.34
N VAL A 54 -11.62 10.64 -9.05
CA VAL A 54 -11.44 10.25 -10.46
C VAL A 54 -10.35 9.19 -10.49
N THR A 55 -10.76 7.94 -10.67
CA THR A 55 -9.87 6.77 -10.64
C THR A 55 -9.49 6.32 -12.05
N TYR A 56 -8.60 5.34 -12.14
CA TYR A 56 -8.26 4.65 -13.39
C TYR A 56 -9.06 3.36 -13.60
N ALA A 57 -10.04 3.10 -12.73
CA ALA A 57 -11.07 2.09 -12.93
C ALA A 57 -12.15 2.62 -13.89
N GLU A 58 -13.35 2.02 -13.90
CA GLU A 58 -14.46 2.49 -14.72
C GLU A 58 -14.97 3.87 -14.27
N PRO A 59 -15.52 4.69 -15.20
CA PRO A 59 -16.06 6.00 -14.87
C PRO A 59 -17.04 5.99 -13.69
N GLY A 60 -16.77 6.83 -12.69
CA GLY A 60 -17.61 6.95 -11.48
C GLY A 60 -17.52 5.78 -10.51
N LYS A 61 -16.58 4.84 -10.70
CA LYS A 61 -16.38 3.70 -9.80
C LYS A 61 -15.12 3.85 -8.93
N PRO A 62 -15.15 3.40 -7.67
CA PRO A 62 -13.99 3.43 -6.78
C PRO A 62 -12.93 2.39 -7.16
N ASN A 63 -11.68 2.70 -6.89
CA ASN A 63 -10.60 1.73 -6.79
C ASN A 63 -10.51 1.17 -5.35
N TRP A 64 -9.43 0.47 -5.03
CA TRP A 64 -9.27 -0.17 -3.71
C TRP A 64 -9.29 0.85 -2.56
N VAL A 65 -8.81 2.08 -2.79
CA VAL A 65 -8.82 3.18 -1.80
C VAL A 65 -10.26 3.58 -1.46
N GLY A 66 -11.10 3.80 -2.48
CA GLY A 66 -12.51 4.13 -2.27
C GLY A 66 -13.30 3.00 -1.61
N HIS A 67 -12.96 1.75 -1.93
CA HIS A 67 -13.55 0.58 -1.29
C HIS A 67 -13.11 0.40 0.17
N LEU A 68 -11.85 0.70 0.49
CA LEU A 68 -11.35 0.73 1.86
C LEU A 68 -12.13 1.75 2.70
N VAL A 69 -12.31 2.97 2.18
CA VAL A 69 -13.11 4.01 2.86
C VAL A 69 -14.52 3.53 3.15
N LYS A 70 -15.19 2.91 2.16
CA LYS A 70 -16.56 2.38 2.32
C LYS A 70 -16.68 1.25 3.34
N SER A 71 -15.60 0.49 3.56
CA SER A 71 -15.61 -0.67 4.45
C SER A 71 -15.34 -0.28 5.91
N ARG A 72 -14.85 0.93 6.17
CA ARG A 72 -14.65 1.43 7.54
C ARG A 72 -15.93 2.07 8.09
N PRO A 73 -16.10 2.10 9.42
CA PRO A 73 -17.17 2.88 10.02
C PRO A 73 -17.09 4.34 9.56
N PRO A 74 -18.24 5.03 9.36
CA PRO A 74 -18.25 6.42 8.95
C PRO A 74 -17.44 7.30 9.91
N GLU A 75 -16.81 8.34 9.37
CA GLU A 75 -16.09 9.35 10.15
C GLU A 75 -14.93 8.80 11.02
N THR A 76 -14.27 7.71 10.63
CA THR A 76 -13.12 7.16 11.39
C THR A 76 -11.77 7.30 10.70
N ILE A 77 -11.74 7.68 9.41
CA ILE A 77 -10.50 7.66 8.62
C ILE A 77 -10.40 8.87 7.69
N VAL A 78 -9.18 9.34 7.46
CA VAL A 78 -8.83 10.27 6.40
C VAL A 78 -7.67 9.70 5.57
N ILE A 79 -7.72 9.89 4.26
CA ILE A 79 -6.73 9.37 3.32
C ILE A 79 -6.18 10.53 2.49
N TYR A 80 -4.87 10.71 2.59
CA TYR A 80 -4.09 11.62 1.76
C TYR A 80 -3.45 10.82 0.63
N ASP A 81 -4.11 10.82 -0.53
CA ASP A 81 -3.65 10.07 -1.69
C ASP A 81 -2.85 10.95 -2.66
N TYR A 82 -1.53 10.76 -2.65
CA TYR A 82 -0.58 11.44 -3.53
C TYR A 82 -0.33 10.69 -4.84
N ALA A 83 -0.92 9.50 -5.02
CA ALA A 83 -0.72 8.67 -6.19
C ALA A 83 -1.26 9.34 -7.47
N ARG A 84 -0.52 9.20 -8.57
CA ARG A 84 -0.91 9.74 -9.89
C ARG A 84 -0.65 8.70 -10.97
N GLY A 85 -1.55 8.58 -11.94
CA GLY A 85 -1.33 7.62 -13.02
C GLY A 85 -0.07 7.90 -13.82
N SER A 86 0.54 6.83 -14.31
CA SER A 86 1.81 6.85 -15.04
C SER A 86 3.03 7.26 -14.21
N ASP A 87 2.91 7.33 -12.89
CA ASP A 87 4.05 7.60 -12.03
C ASP A 87 4.99 6.38 -11.91
N PHE A 88 6.27 6.68 -11.92
CA PHE A 88 7.38 5.76 -11.72
C PHE A 88 7.88 5.85 -10.27
N VAL A 89 8.78 4.97 -9.85
CA VAL A 89 9.46 5.13 -8.55
C VAL A 89 10.16 6.48 -8.43
N SER A 90 10.75 7.00 -9.51
CA SER A 90 11.35 8.34 -9.53
C SER A 90 10.34 9.46 -9.24
N SER A 91 9.07 9.28 -9.60
CA SER A 91 7.99 10.24 -9.33
C SER A 91 7.64 10.35 -7.84
N LEU A 92 8.08 9.42 -7.01
CA LEU A 92 7.98 9.55 -5.55
C LEU A 92 8.74 10.78 -5.02
N GLU A 93 9.73 11.32 -5.75
CA GLU A 93 10.32 12.62 -5.42
C GLU A 93 9.25 13.71 -5.35
N ARG A 94 8.40 13.78 -6.38
CA ARG A 94 7.29 14.74 -6.41
C ARG A 94 6.32 14.47 -5.26
N GLN A 95 5.86 13.23 -5.11
CA GLN A 95 4.83 12.89 -4.12
C GLN A 95 5.30 13.08 -2.67
N ILE A 96 6.52 12.62 -2.35
CA ILE A 96 7.05 12.62 -0.99
C ILE A 96 7.77 13.93 -0.70
N ILE A 97 8.76 14.29 -1.51
CA ILE A 97 9.66 15.41 -1.20
C ILE A 97 9.00 16.76 -1.45
N TYR A 98 8.26 16.92 -2.55
CA TYR A 98 7.67 18.21 -2.89
C TYR A 98 6.24 18.40 -2.38
N GLN A 99 5.48 17.33 -2.15
CA GLN A 99 4.08 17.43 -1.76
C GLN A 99 3.81 17.04 -0.31
N TYR A 100 4.29 15.89 0.16
CA TYR A 100 4.05 15.45 1.54
C TYR A 100 4.93 16.18 2.57
N LEU A 101 6.26 16.14 2.41
CA LEU A 101 7.24 16.67 3.37
C LEU A 101 7.07 18.15 3.74
N PRO A 102 6.86 19.09 2.80
CA PRO A 102 6.71 20.50 3.15
C PRO A 102 5.33 20.83 3.74
N ASN A 103 4.37 19.91 3.66
CA ASN A 103 2.98 20.12 4.05
C ASN A 103 2.61 19.26 5.27
N VAL A 104 1.81 18.21 5.07
CA VAL A 104 1.19 17.42 6.15
C VAL A 104 2.20 16.67 7.00
N ALA A 105 3.43 16.42 6.51
CA ALA A 105 4.50 15.87 7.34
C ALA A 105 4.89 16.78 8.52
N ARG A 106 4.64 18.09 8.42
CA ARG A 106 4.87 19.07 9.50
C ARG A 106 3.76 19.08 10.55
N LYS A 107 2.75 18.22 10.40
CA LYS A 107 1.62 18.05 11.33
C LYS A 107 0.88 19.36 11.61
N PRO A 108 0.42 20.10 10.57
CA PRO A 108 -0.38 21.31 10.78
C PRO A 108 -1.68 20.97 11.51
N SER A 109 -2.38 21.97 12.03
CA SER A 109 -3.67 21.76 12.71
C SER A 109 -4.74 21.08 11.84
N SER A 110 -4.62 21.18 10.51
CA SER A 110 -5.48 20.48 9.55
C SER A 110 -5.16 18.99 9.38
N ALA A 111 -4.00 18.51 9.85
CA ALA A 111 -3.52 17.13 9.67
C ALA A 111 -2.61 16.70 10.84
N GLN A 112 -3.21 16.46 12.01
CA GLN A 112 -2.50 16.10 13.25
C GLN A 112 -2.38 14.57 13.41
N TRP A 113 -1.50 13.97 12.61
CA TRP A 113 -1.28 12.52 12.63
C TRP A 113 -0.14 12.11 13.57
N ASP A 114 -0.20 10.88 14.10
CA ASP A 114 0.83 10.26 14.93
C ASP A 114 1.26 8.90 14.38
N SER A 115 2.48 8.47 14.69
CA SER A 115 2.94 7.14 14.28
C SER A 115 2.01 6.00 14.74
N ASN A 116 1.30 6.15 15.85
CA ASN A 116 0.43 5.11 16.41
C ASN A 116 -0.93 4.98 15.70
N ASP A 117 -1.34 5.97 14.91
CA ASP A 117 -2.64 6.01 14.23
C ASP A 117 -2.52 6.16 12.71
N THR A 118 -1.31 6.06 12.17
CA THR A 118 -1.02 6.36 10.77
C THR A 118 -0.40 5.17 10.05
N LEU A 119 -0.88 4.92 8.83
CA LEU A 119 -0.32 3.95 7.89
C LEU A 119 0.22 4.65 6.64
N PHE A 120 1.48 4.38 6.29
CA PHE A 120 2.13 4.86 5.07
C PHE A 120 2.12 3.75 4.03
N THR A 121 1.40 3.95 2.94
CA THR A 121 1.17 2.92 1.92
C THR A 121 1.84 3.29 0.61
N THR A 122 2.59 2.36 0.01
CA THR A 122 3.21 2.53 -1.30
C THR A 122 2.85 1.39 -2.24
N TRP A 123 2.22 1.71 -3.38
CA TRP A 123 2.01 0.76 -4.48
C TRP A 123 2.44 1.40 -5.80
N ILE A 124 3.62 1.01 -6.28
CA ILE A 124 4.26 1.59 -7.45
C ILE A 124 5.23 0.60 -8.09
N GLY A 125 5.62 0.85 -9.34
CA GLY A 125 6.65 0.07 -10.04
C GLY A 125 6.21 -0.51 -11.38
N ILE A 126 4.89 -0.61 -11.59
CA ILE A 126 4.35 -1.22 -12.82
C ILE A 126 4.77 -0.44 -14.07
N ASN A 127 4.87 0.89 -13.96
CA ASN A 127 5.32 1.74 -15.06
C ASN A 127 6.84 1.62 -15.29
N ASP A 128 7.63 1.42 -14.24
CA ASP A 128 9.08 1.21 -14.34
C ASP A 128 9.39 -0.05 -15.16
N LEU A 129 8.62 -1.13 -14.98
CA LEU A 129 8.73 -2.37 -15.77
C LEU A 129 8.30 -2.21 -17.24
N ALA A 130 7.75 -1.07 -17.66
CA ALA A 130 7.61 -0.78 -19.09
C ALA A 130 8.94 -0.34 -19.74
N LEU A 131 9.95 0.02 -18.93
CA LEU A 131 11.23 0.58 -19.39
C LEU A 131 12.45 -0.25 -18.99
N ILE A 132 12.34 -1.07 -17.95
CA ILE A 132 13.44 -1.91 -17.44
C ILE A 132 13.06 -3.37 -17.56
N ASP A 133 13.87 -4.20 -18.22
CA ASP A 133 13.62 -5.64 -18.41
C ASP A 133 14.72 -6.53 -17.79
N ASP A 134 15.71 -5.92 -17.13
CA ASP A 134 16.82 -6.60 -16.48
C ASP A 134 16.84 -6.45 -14.95
N SER A 135 17.51 -7.39 -14.27
CA SER A 135 17.59 -7.45 -12.81
C SER A 135 18.33 -6.27 -12.18
N ASP A 136 19.34 -5.70 -12.86
CA ASP A 136 20.10 -4.57 -12.34
C ASP A 136 19.25 -3.29 -12.36
N GLY A 137 18.45 -3.10 -13.41
CA GLY A 137 17.43 -2.06 -13.52
C GLY A 137 16.42 -2.16 -12.38
N VAL A 138 15.85 -3.34 -12.15
CA VAL A 138 14.93 -3.59 -11.02
C VAL A 138 15.58 -3.25 -9.68
N TYR A 139 16.79 -3.74 -9.44
CA TYR A 139 17.53 -3.47 -8.21
C TYR A 139 17.79 -1.98 -7.97
N ASN A 140 18.26 -1.26 -9.00
CA ASN A 140 18.54 0.17 -8.91
C ASN A 140 17.28 1.00 -8.65
N THR A 141 16.17 0.63 -9.29
CA THR A 141 14.86 1.26 -9.09
C THR A 141 14.38 1.04 -7.65
N LEU A 142 14.43 -0.20 -7.14
CA LEU A 142 14.01 -0.49 -5.76
C LEU A 142 14.91 0.16 -4.71
N ARG A 143 16.22 0.28 -4.95
CA ARG A 143 17.08 1.13 -4.09
C ARG A 143 16.61 2.59 -4.08
N GLY A 144 16.12 3.10 -5.21
CA GLY A 144 15.45 4.39 -5.29
C GLY A 144 14.21 4.47 -4.41
N LEU A 145 13.33 3.47 -4.50
CA LEU A 145 12.13 3.36 -3.68
C LEU A 145 12.46 3.47 -2.19
N PHE A 146 13.43 2.70 -1.70
CA PHE A 146 13.81 2.72 -0.28
C PHE A 146 14.47 4.02 0.18
N ARG A 147 15.12 4.78 -0.72
CA ARG A 147 15.54 6.16 -0.39
C ARG A 147 14.36 7.08 -0.09
N TYR A 148 13.20 6.86 -0.72
CA TYR A 148 12.00 7.63 -0.41
C TYR A 148 11.29 7.13 0.85
N GLN A 149 11.28 5.81 1.10
CA GLN A 149 10.79 5.27 2.38
C GLN A 149 11.60 5.82 3.56
N GLU A 150 12.91 5.97 3.39
CA GLU A 150 13.79 6.62 4.38
C GLU A 150 13.37 8.07 4.66
N ARG A 151 12.93 8.83 3.65
CA ARG A 151 12.41 10.20 3.86
C ARG A 151 11.13 10.22 4.68
N LEU A 152 10.23 9.25 4.45
CA LEU A 152 9.02 9.10 5.24
C LEU A 152 9.36 8.74 6.68
N TYR A 153 10.24 7.76 6.89
CA TYR A 153 10.72 7.35 8.22
C TYR A 153 11.32 8.53 9.00
N ALA A 154 12.19 9.31 8.36
CA ALA A 154 12.80 10.51 8.96
C ALA A 154 11.78 11.60 9.33
N SER A 155 10.59 11.59 8.70
CA SER A 155 9.48 12.49 9.05
C SER A 155 8.59 11.98 10.20
N GLY A 156 8.87 10.79 10.74
CA GLY A 156 8.12 10.18 11.85
C GLY A 156 7.20 9.04 11.44
N ALA A 157 7.22 8.59 10.19
CA ALA A 157 6.47 7.40 9.76
C ALA A 157 7.00 6.14 10.44
N ARG A 158 6.10 5.25 10.89
CA ARG A 158 6.47 3.99 11.57
C ARG A 158 5.71 2.75 11.11
N ASN A 159 4.51 2.88 10.55
CA ASN A 159 3.80 1.74 9.97
C ASN A 159 3.81 1.88 8.45
N PHE A 160 4.42 0.91 7.77
CA PHE A 160 4.61 0.89 6.33
C PHE A 160 3.89 -0.30 5.71
N LEU A 161 3.13 -0.06 4.65
CA LEU A 161 2.50 -1.07 3.81
C LEU A 161 3.00 -0.91 2.38
N LEU A 162 3.78 -1.87 1.91
CA LEU A 162 4.21 -1.90 0.51
C LEU A 162 3.43 -2.99 -0.21
N PHE A 163 3.05 -2.73 -1.46
CA PHE A 163 2.40 -3.71 -2.32
C PHE A 163 3.43 -4.29 -3.28
N ASP A 164 3.43 -5.61 -3.43
CA ASP A 164 4.03 -6.24 -4.60
C ASP A 164 3.20 -5.96 -5.87
N LEU A 165 3.74 -6.29 -7.05
CA LEU A 165 3.04 -6.12 -8.32
C LEU A 165 2.19 -7.34 -8.66
N PRO A 166 1.05 -7.14 -9.33
CA PRO A 166 0.16 -8.24 -9.75
C PRO A 166 0.82 -9.13 -10.83
N PRO A 167 0.28 -10.33 -11.11
CA PRO A 167 0.82 -11.24 -12.10
C PRO A 167 0.45 -10.77 -13.51
N ILE A 168 1.07 -9.69 -13.98
CA ILE A 168 0.72 -9.04 -15.26
C ILE A 168 0.93 -9.95 -16.47
N HIS A 169 1.75 -10.99 -16.36
CA HIS A 169 1.87 -12.05 -17.36
C HIS A 169 0.53 -12.77 -17.64
N ARG A 170 -0.45 -12.70 -16.72
CA ARG A 170 -1.81 -13.24 -16.88
C ARG A 170 -2.83 -12.19 -17.34
N SER A 171 -2.42 -10.94 -17.46
CA SER A 171 -3.32 -9.87 -17.93
C SER A 171 -3.42 -9.86 -19.46
N PRO A 172 -4.44 -9.20 -20.04
CA PRO A 172 -4.56 -9.08 -21.49
C PRO A 172 -3.41 -8.34 -22.18
N SER A 173 -2.48 -7.69 -21.46
CA SER A 173 -1.33 -7.00 -22.04
C SER A 173 -0.15 -7.90 -22.39
N ALA A 174 -0.04 -9.09 -21.78
CA ALA A 174 1.13 -9.96 -21.90
C ALA A 174 1.06 -11.02 -23.04
N ARG A 175 0.06 -10.92 -23.94
CA ARG A 175 -0.34 -11.97 -24.89
C ARG A 175 0.79 -12.54 -25.77
N ASP A 176 1.83 -11.76 -26.05
CA ASP A 176 2.91 -12.17 -26.97
C ASP A 176 4.23 -12.51 -26.25
N ASP A 177 4.35 -12.29 -24.94
CA ASP A 177 5.61 -12.44 -24.20
C ASP A 177 5.41 -12.81 -22.71
N THR A 178 4.61 -13.85 -22.46
CA THR A 178 4.20 -14.24 -21.10
C THR A 178 5.38 -14.62 -20.21
N ASP A 179 6.37 -15.36 -20.72
CA ASP A 179 7.49 -15.85 -19.91
C ASP A 179 8.42 -14.72 -19.47
N THR A 180 8.72 -13.76 -20.36
CA THR A 180 9.54 -12.59 -20.00
C THR A 180 8.82 -11.72 -18.98
N VAL A 181 7.53 -11.42 -19.21
CA VAL A 181 6.72 -10.63 -18.26
C VAL A 181 6.61 -11.34 -16.91
N LEU A 182 6.49 -12.67 -16.89
CA LEU A 182 6.49 -13.46 -15.66
C LEU A 182 7.81 -13.26 -14.91
N GLN A 183 8.96 -13.50 -15.56
CA GLN A 183 10.27 -13.39 -14.92
C GLN A 183 10.54 -11.98 -14.40
N GLN A 184 10.19 -10.96 -15.18
CA GLN A 184 10.38 -9.56 -14.84
C GLN A 184 9.59 -9.15 -13.59
N TYR A 185 8.29 -9.43 -13.57
CA TYR A 185 7.43 -9.08 -12.42
C TYR A 185 7.73 -9.93 -11.19
N TYR A 186 8.09 -11.19 -11.39
CA TYR A 186 8.52 -12.07 -10.31
C TYR A 186 9.83 -11.58 -9.68
N THR A 187 10.80 -11.16 -10.51
CA THR A 187 12.06 -10.56 -10.05
C THR A 187 11.81 -9.29 -9.25
N TRP A 188 10.95 -8.39 -9.73
CA TRP A 188 10.55 -7.20 -8.98
C TRP A 188 10.01 -7.54 -7.59
N ASN A 189 9.06 -8.46 -7.51
CA ASN A 189 8.41 -8.82 -6.25
C ASN A 189 9.39 -9.46 -5.25
N LEU A 190 10.25 -10.36 -5.70
CA LEU A 190 11.29 -10.96 -4.86
C LEU A 190 12.30 -9.92 -4.37
N THR A 191 12.79 -9.04 -5.25
CA THR A 191 13.74 -8.00 -4.88
C THR A 191 13.11 -6.98 -3.93
N LEU A 192 11.83 -6.63 -4.12
CA LEU A 192 11.10 -5.74 -3.22
C LEU A 192 11.03 -6.32 -1.80
N GLU A 193 10.68 -7.60 -1.67
CA GLU A 193 10.65 -8.27 -0.36
C GLU A 193 12.04 -8.28 0.30
N GLN A 194 13.08 -8.61 -0.46
CA GLN A 194 14.46 -8.65 0.03
C GLN A 194 14.94 -7.28 0.53
N GLU A 195 14.72 -6.22 -0.25
CA GLU A 195 15.11 -4.87 0.14
C GLU A 195 14.24 -4.36 1.30
N LEU A 196 12.96 -4.74 1.38
CA LEU A 196 12.10 -4.42 2.55
C LEU A 196 12.62 -5.08 3.83
N ARG A 197 13.00 -6.36 3.77
CA ARG A 197 13.61 -7.09 4.89
C ARG A 197 14.89 -6.43 5.36
N LYS A 198 15.77 -6.07 4.41
CA LYS A 198 17.03 -5.40 4.70
C LYS A 198 16.79 -4.04 5.35
N TRP A 199 15.90 -3.23 4.81
CA TRP A 199 15.59 -1.91 5.34
C TRP A 199 14.90 -1.98 6.72
N ALA A 200 13.97 -2.92 6.92
CA ALA A 200 13.34 -3.14 8.23
C ALA A 200 14.36 -3.52 9.31
N SER A 201 15.36 -4.35 8.96
CA SER A 201 16.42 -4.77 9.89
C SER A 201 17.28 -3.62 10.43
N THR A 202 17.34 -2.48 9.70
CA THR A 202 18.05 -1.27 10.14
C THR A 202 17.14 -0.28 10.88
N HIS A 203 15.85 -0.58 11.01
CA HIS A 203 14.82 0.28 11.60
C HIS A 203 13.92 -0.51 12.56
N PRO A 204 14.43 -1.00 13.71
CA PRO A 204 13.70 -1.93 14.58
C PRO A 204 12.40 -1.35 15.19
N ASP A 205 12.18 -0.04 15.11
CA ASP A 205 10.99 0.65 15.60
C ASP A 205 9.84 0.71 14.59
N ILE A 206 10.04 0.27 13.35
CA ILE A 206 8.98 0.24 12.33
C ILE A 206 8.21 -1.08 12.32
N THR A 207 6.96 -0.97 11.90
CA THR A 207 6.17 -2.07 11.36
C THR A 207 6.24 -2.02 9.84
N ALA A 208 6.65 -3.13 9.22
CA ALA A 208 6.79 -3.26 7.78
C ALA A 208 5.93 -4.42 7.28
N PHE A 209 4.93 -4.10 6.48
CA PHE A 209 4.03 -5.04 5.83
C PHE A 209 4.31 -5.10 4.32
N LEU A 210 4.31 -6.32 3.78
CA LEU A 210 4.26 -6.57 2.35
C LEU A 210 2.92 -7.20 2.01
N PHE A 211 2.05 -6.46 1.33
CA PHE A 211 0.79 -6.99 0.84
C PHE A 211 0.97 -7.55 -0.58
N SER A 212 0.45 -8.75 -0.81
CA SER A 212 0.53 -9.38 -2.12
C SER A 212 -0.70 -9.11 -2.97
N SER A 213 -0.54 -8.15 -3.89
CA SER A 213 -1.45 -8.04 -5.02
C SER A 213 -1.28 -9.24 -5.97
N TRP A 214 -0.08 -9.83 -6.05
CA TRP A 214 0.16 -11.06 -6.79
C TRP A 214 -0.81 -12.18 -6.39
N ASP A 215 -0.91 -12.45 -5.09
CA ASP A 215 -1.78 -13.48 -4.54
C ASP A 215 -3.27 -13.18 -4.78
N SER A 216 -3.67 -11.92 -4.56
CA SER A 216 -5.05 -11.46 -4.76
C SER A 216 -5.52 -11.69 -6.19
N PHE A 217 -4.71 -11.28 -7.17
CA PHE A 217 -5.02 -11.54 -8.57
C PHE A 217 -4.94 -13.03 -8.92
N SER A 218 -3.96 -13.76 -8.40
CA SER A 218 -3.81 -15.19 -8.70
C SER A 218 -5.05 -15.96 -8.27
N ARG A 219 -5.56 -15.74 -7.04
CA ARG A 219 -6.78 -16.39 -6.56
C ARG A 219 -8.00 -16.11 -7.44
N VAL A 220 -8.20 -14.86 -7.85
CA VAL A 220 -9.32 -14.50 -8.75
C VAL A 220 -9.15 -15.14 -10.13
N LEU A 221 -7.94 -15.14 -10.68
CA LEU A 221 -7.70 -15.67 -12.02
C LEU A 221 -7.66 -17.21 -12.07
N ASP A 222 -7.41 -17.87 -10.93
CA ASP A 222 -7.43 -19.34 -10.80
C ASP A 222 -8.86 -19.88 -10.63
N ASP A 223 -9.73 -19.14 -9.93
CA ASP A 223 -11.14 -19.49 -9.73
C ASP A 223 -12.06 -18.25 -9.82
N PRO A 224 -12.26 -17.69 -11.03
CA PRO A 224 -13.04 -16.45 -11.20
C PRO A 224 -14.49 -16.58 -10.71
N SER A 225 -15.06 -17.77 -10.80
CA SER A 225 -16.44 -18.05 -10.39
C SER A 225 -16.64 -17.93 -8.88
N ALA A 226 -15.65 -18.31 -8.06
CA ALA A 226 -15.70 -18.09 -6.61
C ALA A 226 -15.79 -16.61 -6.20
N PHE A 227 -15.35 -15.71 -7.09
CA PHE A 227 -15.39 -14.26 -6.89
C PHE A 227 -16.51 -13.57 -7.67
N GLY A 228 -17.40 -14.35 -8.31
CA GLY A 228 -18.54 -13.83 -9.07
C GLY A 228 -18.20 -13.32 -10.48
N PHE A 229 -17.05 -13.71 -11.04
CA PHE A 229 -16.67 -13.44 -12.43
C PHE A 229 -16.94 -14.66 -13.32
N ASP A 230 -17.14 -14.40 -14.61
CA ASP A 230 -17.22 -15.48 -15.60
C ASP A 230 -15.80 -15.97 -15.94
N PRO A 231 -15.57 -17.29 -16.13
CA PRO A 231 -14.29 -17.80 -16.58
C PRO A 231 -13.74 -17.15 -17.86
N SER A 232 -14.60 -16.61 -18.72
CA SER A 232 -14.20 -15.87 -19.92
C SER A 232 -13.63 -14.46 -19.65
N ASP A 233 -13.85 -13.89 -18.46
CA ASP A 233 -13.38 -12.54 -18.11
C ASP A 233 -11.86 -12.45 -17.93
N ILE A 234 -11.17 -13.56 -17.65
CA ILE A 234 -9.77 -13.58 -17.19
C ILE A 234 -8.78 -12.93 -18.19
N PHE A 235 -9.09 -12.97 -19.49
CA PHE A 235 -8.28 -12.39 -20.57
C PHE A 235 -8.99 -11.28 -21.36
N GLN A 236 -10.16 -10.83 -20.89
CA GLN A 236 -11.00 -9.85 -21.58
C GLN A 236 -10.65 -8.43 -21.15
N ALA A 237 -10.03 -7.68 -22.05
CA ALA A 237 -9.89 -6.23 -21.90
C ALA A 237 -11.27 -5.56 -22.05
N GLY A 238 -11.61 -4.67 -21.11
CA GLY A 238 -12.96 -4.10 -21.02
C GLY A 238 -14.01 -5.10 -20.51
N GLY A 239 -13.58 -6.15 -19.82
CA GLY A 239 -14.42 -7.16 -19.18
C GLY A 239 -14.70 -6.86 -17.71
N ALA A 240 -15.13 -7.88 -16.96
CA ALA A 240 -15.48 -7.70 -15.54
C ALA A 240 -14.26 -7.63 -14.60
N ILE A 241 -13.09 -8.14 -15.02
CA ILE A 241 -11.84 -8.12 -14.23
C ILE A 241 -10.93 -6.96 -14.67
N TRP A 242 -10.83 -6.69 -15.97
CA TRP A 242 -9.92 -5.70 -16.53
C TRP A 242 -10.67 -4.58 -17.27
N VAL A 243 -10.42 -3.32 -16.89
CA VAL A 243 -10.97 -2.14 -17.60
C VAL A 243 -10.37 -2.00 -18.99
N ASP A 244 -9.07 -2.25 -19.09
CA ASP A 244 -8.34 -2.27 -20.34
C ASP A 244 -7.43 -3.51 -20.38
N ARG A 245 -6.24 -3.43 -20.97
CA ARG A 245 -5.33 -4.57 -21.03
C ARG A 245 -4.53 -4.80 -19.74
N LEU A 246 -4.57 -3.89 -18.77
CA LEU A 246 -3.68 -3.88 -17.62
C LEU A 246 -4.39 -3.54 -16.30
N ARG A 247 -5.31 -2.59 -16.32
CA ARG A 247 -5.89 -1.99 -15.12
C ARG A 247 -7.12 -2.78 -14.64
N PRO A 248 -7.22 -3.08 -13.35
CA PRO A 248 -8.36 -3.80 -12.80
C PRO A 248 -9.63 -2.94 -12.77
N THR A 249 -10.78 -3.59 -12.88
CA THR A 249 -12.09 -2.98 -12.63
C THR A 249 -12.29 -2.65 -11.15
N SER A 250 -13.32 -1.87 -10.86
CA SER A 250 -13.78 -1.61 -9.51
C SER A 250 -14.16 -2.90 -8.77
N ALA A 251 -14.67 -3.92 -9.47
CA ALA A 251 -14.96 -5.21 -8.88
C ALA A 251 -13.68 -5.93 -8.44
N MET A 252 -12.65 -5.96 -9.27
CA MET A 252 -11.35 -6.52 -8.88
C MET A 252 -10.67 -5.69 -7.77
N HIS A 253 -10.81 -4.36 -7.82
CA HIS A 253 -10.40 -3.47 -6.72
C HIS A 253 -11.14 -3.71 -5.40
N ARG A 254 -12.39 -4.20 -5.43
CA ARG A 254 -13.14 -4.58 -4.22
C ARG A 254 -12.46 -5.76 -3.54
N VAL A 255 -12.12 -6.80 -4.30
CA VAL A 255 -11.38 -7.98 -3.82
C VAL A 255 -10.06 -7.56 -3.18
N ILE A 256 -9.26 -6.74 -3.89
CA ILE A 256 -7.99 -6.22 -3.36
C ILE A 256 -8.20 -5.47 -2.04
N ALA A 257 -9.22 -4.61 -1.95
CA ALA A 257 -9.51 -3.88 -0.71
C ALA A 257 -9.91 -4.82 0.44
N ASP A 258 -10.73 -5.84 0.18
CA ASP A 258 -11.12 -6.82 1.19
C ASP A 258 -9.95 -7.66 1.68
N ASP A 259 -9.05 -8.04 0.77
CA ASP A 259 -7.83 -8.76 1.12
C ASP A 259 -6.86 -7.90 1.93
N VAL A 260 -6.69 -6.61 1.58
CA VAL A 260 -5.88 -5.65 2.34
C VAL A 260 -6.44 -5.49 3.76
N ILE A 261 -7.75 -5.31 3.89
CA ILE A 261 -8.43 -5.16 5.18
C ILE A 261 -8.23 -6.42 6.02
N SER A 262 -8.54 -7.60 5.46
CA SER A 262 -8.39 -8.88 6.15
C SER A 262 -6.96 -9.11 6.62
N PHE A 263 -5.98 -8.81 5.77
CA PHE A 263 -4.58 -8.91 6.11
C PHE A 263 -4.20 -7.98 7.27
N LEU A 264 -4.56 -6.70 7.21
CA LEU A 264 -4.23 -5.72 8.26
C LEU A 264 -4.96 -6.00 9.59
N GLU A 265 -6.22 -6.46 9.53
CA GLU A 265 -6.98 -6.84 10.73
C GLU A 265 -6.40 -8.06 11.45
N SER A 266 -5.78 -8.98 10.71
CA SER A 266 -5.09 -10.13 11.31
C SER A 266 -3.77 -9.78 12.01
N GLN A 267 -3.24 -8.55 11.83
CA GLN A 267 -1.98 -8.13 12.45
C GLN A 267 -2.22 -7.56 13.86
N SER A 268 -1.79 -8.32 14.88
CA SER A 268 -1.89 -7.89 16.27
C SER A 268 -0.82 -6.85 16.65
N PRO A 269 -1.12 -5.90 17.55
CA PRO A 269 -0.11 -5.04 18.17
C PRO A 269 0.99 -5.85 18.86
N LEU A 270 2.21 -5.32 18.90
CA LEU A 270 3.24 -5.89 19.77
C LEU A 270 2.80 -5.76 21.24
N VAL A 271 2.73 -6.89 21.94
CA VAL A 271 2.53 -6.91 23.39
C VAL A 271 3.87 -6.61 24.04
N THR A 272 4.07 -5.39 24.53
CA THR A 272 5.18 -5.11 25.44
C THR A 272 4.86 -5.76 26.78
N THR A 273 5.39 -6.95 27.05
CA THR A 273 5.44 -7.47 28.42
C THR A 273 6.30 -6.51 29.22
N GLY A 274 5.67 -5.70 30.08
CA GLY A 274 6.40 -4.81 30.99
C GLY A 274 7.48 -5.61 31.72
N HIS A 275 8.71 -5.12 31.72
CA HIS A 275 9.72 -5.67 32.60
C HIS A 275 9.16 -5.69 34.03
N PRO A 276 9.25 -6.82 34.76
CA PRO A 276 8.93 -6.82 36.17
C PRO A 276 9.80 -5.75 36.84
N ASP A 277 9.15 -4.79 37.48
CA ASP A 277 9.84 -3.82 38.32
C ASP A 277 10.40 -4.57 39.55
N PHE A 278 11.65 -5.03 39.43
CA PHE A 278 12.37 -5.68 40.53
C PHE A 278 12.80 -4.69 41.63
N SER A 279 12.45 -3.40 41.54
CA SER A 279 12.79 -2.41 42.58
C SER A 279 12.07 -2.62 43.92
N LYS A 280 11.10 -3.54 43.99
CA LYS A 280 10.36 -3.87 45.23
C LYS A 280 10.86 -5.07 46.02
N ASN A 281 11.96 -5.74 45.64
CA ASN A 281 12.56 -6.81 46.44
C ASN A 281 13.67 -6.32 47.39
N ARG A 282 13.36 -5.30 48.20
CA ARG A 282 14.08 -5.04 49.46
C ARG A 282 13.09 -5.04 50.62
N ALA A 283 12.92 -6.19 51.25
CA ALA A 283 12.62 -6.26 52.68
C ALA A 283 12.86 -7.69 53.20
N CYS A 284 13.56 -7.74 54.34
CA CYS A 284 13.60 -8.83 55.31
C CYS A 284 14.37 -10.10 54.94
N ASN A 285 15.61 -10.21 55.45
CA ASN A 285 15.82 -11.03 56.64
C ASN A 285 17.12 -10.61 57.35
N ALA A 286 16.94 -9.98 58.51
CA ALA A 286 17.92 -9.97 59.59
C ALA A 286 17.24 -10.67 60.77
N VAL A 287 17.66 -11.90 61.05
CA VAL A 287 17.78 -12.51 62.39
C VAL A 287 18.95 -13.48 62.32
#